data_AF-A0A934IPG3-F1
#
_entry.id   AF-A0A934IPG3-F1
#
_cell.length_a   1.000
_cell.length_b   1.000
_cell.length_c   1.000
_cell.angle_alpha   90.00
_cell.angle_beta   90.00
_cell.angle_gamma   90.00
#
_symmetry.space_group_name_H-M   'P 1'
#
loop_
_entity.id
_entity.type
_entity.pdbx_description
1 polymer ?
#
loop_
_entity_poly.entity_id
_entity_poly.type
_entity_poly.pdbx_seq_one_letter_code
_entity_poly.pdbx_strand_id
1 'polypeptide(L)' 'MRRFFFRSVFENYFAAEAFVPRDFTLGEDLIGLTDGVRIDDLEFRGEKILLDGDMVARLNGVDTPDLTTADFAIL' A
#
# COMPACT_ATOMS: atom_id res chain seq x y z
N MET A 1 -4.93 13.52 -9.31
CA MET A 1 -4.86 12.17 -8.72
C MET A 1 -3.51 11.56 -9.07
N ARG A 2 -2.62 11.42 -8.09
CA ARG A 2 -1.35 10.69 -8.25
C ARG A 2 -1.57 9.25 -7.79
N ARG A 3 -0.83 8.31 -8.38
CA ARG A 3 -0.94 6.88 -8.07
C ARG A 3 0.40 6.40 -7.53
N PHE A 4 0.37 5.76 -6.38
CA PHE A 4 1.51 5.07 -5.81
C PHE A 4 1.30 3.57 -5.95
N PHE A 5 2.33 2.83 -6.32
CA PHE A 5 2.20 1.41 -6.64
C PHE A 5 2.96 0.58 -5.61
N PHE A 6 2.30 -0.47 -5.10
CA PHE A 6 3.01 -1.59 -4.53
C PHE A 6 3.60 -2.38 -5.66
N ARG A 7 4.93 -2.45 -5.73
CA ARG A 7 5.58 -3.45 -6.55
C ARG A 7 5.59 -4.73 -5.73
N SER A 8 4.93 -5.76 -6.22
CA SER A 8 4.98 -7.09 -5.62
C SER A 8 6.43 -7.51 -5.38
N VAL A 9 6.70 -7.97 -4.17
CA VAL A 9 8.00 -8.47 -3.70
C VAL A 9 8.35 -9.81 -4.39
N PHE A 10 7.46 -10.37 -5.20
CA PHE A 10 7.57 -11.75 -5.69
C PHE A 10 8.34 -11.93 -7.00
N GLU A 11 8.67 -10.88 -7.78
CA GLU A 11 9.31 -11.09 -9.09
C GLU A 11 10.81 -10.78 -9.18
N ASN A 12 11.43 -10.12 -8.20
CA ASN A 12 12.89 -9.95 -8.23
C ASN A 12 13.47 -9.92 -6.81
N TYR A 13 14.24 -10.96 -6.47
CA TYR A 13 15.28 -10.86 -5.45
C TYR A 13 16.04 -9.53 -5.67
N PHE A 14 16.21 -8.71 -4.62
CA PHE A 14 16.59 -7.27 -4.63
C PHE A 14 15.40 -6.32 -4.95
N ALA A 15 14.52 -5.92 -4.02
CA ALA A 15 14.78 -5.33 -2.70
C ALA A 15 13.56 -5.50 -1.78
N ALA A 16 13.79 -5.99 -0.57
CA ALA A 16 12.79 -6.19 0.49
C ALA A 16 12.50 -4.88 1.25
N GLU A 17 12.25 -3.79 0.53
CA GLU A 17 11.97 -2.48 1.15
C GLU A 17 10.51 -2.12 0.91
N ALA A 18 9.72 -2.13 1.98
CA ALA A 18 8.35 -1.65 1.96
C ALA A 18 8.26 -0.28 1.29
N PHE A 19 7.17 -0.04 0.56
CA PHE A 19 6.94 1.24 -0.09
C PHE A 19 6.64 2.33 0.95
N VAL A 20 7.42 3.41 0.95
CA VAL A 20 7.23 4.56 1.87
C VAL A 20 7.13 5.85 1.07
N PRO A 21 5.92 6.30 0.70
CA PRO A 21 5.73 7.59 0.04
C PRO A 21 6.13 8.71 1.00
N ARG A 22 6.76 9.75 0.45
CA ARG A 22 7.17 10.93 1.25
C ARG A 22 6.02 11.90 1.50
N ASP A 23 5.01 11.92 0.63
CA ASP A 23 3.97 12.95 0.56
C ASP A 23 2.56 12.37 0.27
N PHE A 24 2.29 11.12 0.65
CA PHE A 24 0.96 10.52 0.48
C PHE A 24 -0.11 11.34 1.21
N THR A 25 -1.18 11.68 0.48
CA THR A 25 -2.29 12.47 0.98
C THR A 25 -3.60 11.69 0.87
N LEU A 26 -4.19 11.38 2.03
CA LEU A 26 -5.47 10.65 2.14
C LEU A 26 -6.59 11.38 1.39
N GLY A 27 -7.36 10.65 0.56
CA GLY A 27 -8.44 11.20 -0.25
C GLY A 27 -8.00 11.93 -1.53
N GLU A 28 -6.70 12.15 -1.76
CA GLU A 28 -6.18 12.76 -3.00
C GLU A 28 -5.36 11.76 -3.85
N ASP A 29 -4.61 10.89 -3.18
CA ASP A 29 -3.76 9.89 -3.77
C ASP A 29 -4.39 8.49 -3.71
N LEU A 30 -4.04 7.65 -4.68
CA LEU A 30 -4.48 6.26 -4.69
C LEU A 30 -3.31 5.31 -4.52
N ILE A 31 -3.64 4.20 -3.87
CA ILE A 31 -2.80 3.03 -3.69
C ILE A 31 -3.15 2.00 -4.77
N GLY A 32 -2.19 1.74 -5.66
CA GLY A 32 -2.32 0.76 -6.73
C GLY A 32 -2.15 -0.66 -6.19
N LEU A 33 -3.15 -1.51 -6.43
CA LEU A 33 -3.09 -2.95 -6.21
C LEU A 33 -2.76 -3.63 -7.53
N THR A 34 -1.70 -4.43 -7.54
CA THR A 34 -1.21 -5.17 -8.72
C THR A 34 -1.08 -6.66 -8.37
N ASP A 35 -0.82 -7.49 -9.39
CA ASP A 35 -0.50 -8.91 -9.22
C ASP A 35 -1.57 -9.73 -8.49
N GLY A 36 -2.84 -9.33 -8.64
CA GLY A 36 -3.98 -10.03 -8.09
C GLY A 36 -4.23 -9.79 -6.59
N VAL A 37 -3.43 -8.94 -5.94
CA VAL A 37 -3.64 -8.54 -4.54
C VAL A 37 -4.98 -7.83 -4.39
N ARG A 38 -5.79 -8.28 -3.43
CA ARG A 38 -7.06 -7.66 -3.06
C ARG A 38 -6.91 -6.90 -1.76
N ILE A 39 -7.80 -5.95 -1.51
CA ILE A 39 -7.85 -5.21 -0.25
C ILE A 39 -8.04 -6.16 0.94
N ASP A 40 -8.85 -7.21 0.76
CA ASP A 40 -9.11 -8.22 1.79
C ASP A 40 -7.87 -9.06 2.16
N ASP A 41 -6.83 -9.05 1.33
CA ASP A 41 -5.56 -9.72 1.60
C ASP A 41 -4.63 -8.82 2.46
N LEU A 42 -4.97 -7.53 2.59
CA LEU A 42 -4.17 -6.54 3.31
C LEU A 42 -4.58 -6.44 4.78
N GLU A 43 -3.58 -6.23 5.62
CA GLU A 43 -3.78 -5.89 7.02
C GLU A 43 -3.30 -4.45 7.29
N PHE A 44 -4.15 -3.70 7.99
CA PHE A 44 -3.92 -2.29 8.33
C PHE A 44 -3.58 -2.14 9.81
N ARG A 45 -2.39 -1.63 10.13
CA ARG A 45 -1.90 -1.48 11.52
C ARG A 45 -1.14 -0.17 11.71
N GLY A 46 -1.79 0.83 12.30
CA GLY A 46 -1.19 2.15 12.45
C GLY A 46 -0.88 2.72 11.06
N GLU A 47 0.34 3.21 10.86
CA GLU A 47 0.80 3.71 9.56
C GLU A 47 1.18 2.62 8.53
N LYS A 48 1.01 1.32 8.85
CA LYS A 48 1.55 0.22 8.05
C LYS A 48 0.47 -0.57 7.33
N ILE A 49 0.78 -0.96 6.10
CA ILE A 49 0.01 -1.93 5.32
C ILE A 49 0.85 -3.21 5.21
N LEU A 50 0.25 -4.33 5.55
CA LEU A 50 0.89 -5.63 5.54
C LEU A 50 0.17 -6.56 4.56
N LEU A 51 0.92 -7.49 3.97
CA LEU A 51 0.40 -8.61 3.16
C LEU A 51 1.05 -9.87 3.71
N ASP A 52 0.25 -10.87 4.11
CA ASP A 52 0.74 -12.11 4.74
C ASP A 52 1.69 -11.89 5.95
N GLY A 53 1.54 -10.77 6.66
CA GLY A 53 2.35 -10.39 7.82
C GLY A 53 3.64 -9.63 7.49
N ASP A 54 3.98 -9.50 6.21
CA ASP A 54 5.10 -8.67 5.75
C ASP A 54 4.65 -7.24 5.47
N MET A 55 5.44 -6.26 5.91
CA MET A 55 5.14 -4.85 5.64
C MET A 55 5.40 -4.55 4.16
N VAL A 56 4.34 -4.23 3.43
CA VAL A 56 4.41 -3.83 2.02
C VAL A 56 4.37 -2.31 1.84
N ALA A 57 3.82 -1.59 2.83
CA ALA A 57 3.78 -0.14 2.83
C ALA A 57 3.90 0.49 4.21
N ARG A 58 4.38 1.73 4.24
CA ARG A 58 4.17 2.63 5.37
C ARG A 58 3.76 4.02 4.89
N LEU A 59 2.59 4.50 5.29
CA LEU A 59 2.08 5.83 4.98
C LEU A 59 2.35 6.77 6.16
N ASN A 60 3.41 7.58 6.07
CA ASN A 60 3.80 8.45 7.19
C ASN A 60 2.71 9.49 7.46
N GLY A 61 2.27 9.61 8.71
CA GLY A 61 1.24 10.59 9.11
C GLY A 61 -0.18 10.22 8.71
N VAL A 62 -0.42 9.01 8.18
CA VAL A 62 -1.75 8.48 7.87
C VAL A 62 -1.98 7.21 8.65
N ASP A 63 -3.07 7.16 9.42
CA ASP A 63 -3.49 5.92 10.07
C ASP A 63 -4.20 5.04 9.02
N THR A 64 -3.59 3.90 8.69
CA THR A 64 -4.09 3.02 7.62
C THR A 64 -5.47 2.41 7.86
N PRO A 65 -5.98 2.24 9.09
CA PRO A 65 -7.38 1.91 9.33
C PRO A 65 -8.39 2.98 8.87
N ASP A 66 -7.95 4.23 8.61
CA ASP A 66 -8.81 5.27 8.04
C ASP A 66 -8.94 5.15 6.51
N LEU A 67 -8.14 4.29 5.88
CA LEU A 67 -8.25 4.02 4.45
C LEU A 67 -9.55 3.28 4.14
N THR A 68 -10.13 3.65 3.01
CA THR A 68 -11.34 3.03 2.48
C THR A 68 -11.05 2.39 1.13
N THR A 69 -11.99 1.60 0.60
CA THR A 69 -11.86 1.02 -0.73
C THR A 69 -11.73 2.08 -1.84
N ALA A 70 -12.13 3.33 -1.59
CA ALA A 70 -11.98 4.44 -2.53
C ALA A 70 -10.53 4.94 -2.65
N ASP A 71 -9.67 4.65 -1.68
CA ASP A 71 -8.25 5.03 -1.68
C ASP A 71 -7.38 4.03 -2.47
N PHE A 72 -8.00 2.99 -3.06
CA PHE A 72 -7.32 1.95 -3.84
C PHE A 72 -7.77 1.95 -5.30
N ALA A 73 -6.83 1.61 -6.19
CA ALA A 73 -7.10 1.32 -7.59
C ALA A 73 -6.58 -0.06 -7.97
N ILE A 74 -7.46 -0.90 -8.53
CA ILE A 74 -7.07 -2.13 -9.23
C ILE A 74 -6.56 -1.73 -10.61
N LEU A 75 -5.43 -2.30 -11.02
CA LEU A 75 -4.74 -1.97 -12.28
C LEU A 75 -4.58 -3.19 -13.18
#